data_AF-A0A847EX98-F1
#
_entry.id   AF-A0A847EX98-F1
#
_cell.length_a   1.000
_cell.length_b   1.000
_cell.length_c   1.000
_cell.angle_alpha   90.00
_cell.angle_beta   90.00
_cell.angle_gamma   90.00
#
_symmetry.space_group_name_H-M   'P 1'
#
loop_
_entity.id
_entity.type
_entity.pdbx_description
1 polymer ?
#
loop_
_entity_poly.entity_id
_entity_poly.type
_entity_poly.pdbx_seq_one_letter_code
_entity_poly.pdbx_strand_id
1 'polypeptide(L)'
;SSWIVGSAFCLGVSAWFLLKKREHSLATKSILIASVFGFSGAFLTAITGDGSAYQVAQRQPMKLAAMEGLYQGKEGAGLVAFGVLNPAKEAYNDSINPFLMKIEIPKVLSYLSFRDMNAFVPGITDLMEGGYDQLLADGTTVKALSADEKMQRGNKAVEALAAYKTAKTAQNDSLAAVHRAEMEAHYPWFGYGFIPEKNDLIPPVSLVFYTFHIMVILGFFFLGLFLLTGWLSWKDTLHQQRWLLWIALWGIPLAWICSESGWIVAEVGRQPWVIQDIMPTYAAVSALNPTSVLVTFILFAVLFTVLLIAEIGIILKQIRKGPEDVH
;
A
#
# COMPACT_ATOMS: atom_id res chain seq x y z
N SER A 1 0.22 12.97 -0.75
CA SER A 1 -0.97 12.47 0.00
C SER A 1 -1.43 13.42 1.12
N SER A 2 -0.59 13.85 2.07
CA SER A 2 -1.03 14.71 3.20
C SER A 2 -1.69 16.03 2.78
N TRP A 3 -1.22 16.64 1.67
CA TRP A 3 -1.84 17.85 1.10
C TRP A 3 -3.29 17.61 0.65
N ILE A 4 -3.63 16.40 0.20
CA ILE A 4 -4.99 16.02 -0.19
C ILE A 4 -5.87 15.96 1.06
N VAL A 5 -5.39 15.33 2.15
CA VAL A 5 -6.14 15.22 3.41
C VAL A 5 -6.44 16.59 4.00
N GLY A 6 -5.44 17.47 4.09
CA GLY A 6 -5.63 18.84 4.57
C GLY A 6 -6.58 19.64 3.68
N SER A 7 -6.44 19.52 2.36
CA SER A 7 -7.32 20.20 1.41
C SER A 7 -8.76 19.68 1.47
N ALA A 8 -8.97 18.37 1.59
CA ALA A 8 -10.28 17.77 1.75
C ALA A 8 -10.95 18.21 3.06
N PHE A 9 -10.17 18.33 4.14
CA PHE A 9 -10.65 18.88 5.42
C PHE A 9 -11.12 20.33 5.27
N CYS A 10 -10.27 21.22 4.75
CA CYS A 10 -10.61 22.63 4.53
C CYS A 10 -11.81 22.80 3.59
N LEU A 11 -11.85 22.01 2.50
CA LEU A 11 -12.95 21.98 1.54
C LEU A 11 -14.26 21.54 2.22
N GLY A 12 -14.25 20.43 2.95
CA GLY A 12 -15.45 19.88 3.59
C GLY A 12 -16.01 20.78 4.69
N VAL A 13 -15.15 21.38 5.53
CA VAL A 13 -15.58 22.34 6.56
C VAL A 13 -16.19 23.60 5.91
N SER A 14 -15.56 24.12 4.86
CA SER A 14 -16.07 25.28 4.14
C SER A 14 -17.39 24.97 3.41
N ALA A 15 -17.52 23.78 2.85
CA ALA A 15 -18.76 23.31 2.25
C ALA A 15 -19.89 23.20 3.28
N TRP A 16 -19.59 22.77 4.51
CA TRP A 16 -20.54 22.78 5.61
C TRP A 16 -21.01 24.19 5.98
N PHE A 17 -20.12 25.19 6.01
CA PHE A 17 -20.52 26.59 6.23
C PHE A 17 -21.50 27.09 5.17
N LEU A 18 -21.23 26.80 3.89
CA LEU A 18 -22.15 27.13 2.79
C LEU A 18 -23.50 26.41 2.91
N LEU A 19 -23.51 25.12 3.29
CA LEU A 19 -24.74 24.36 3.55
C LEU A 19 -25.57 24.96 4.70
N LYS A 20 -24.89 25.53 5.70
CA LYS A 20 -25.51 26.24 6.83
C LYS A 20 -25.81 27.71 6.55
N LYS A 21 -25.52 28.20 5.34
CA LYS A 21 -25.72 29.60 4.92
C LYS A 21 -25.01 30.62 5.82
N ARG A 22 -23.79 30.29 6.28
CA ARG A 22 -22.94 31.16 7.11
C ARG A 22 -21.55 31.31 6.52
N GLU A 23 -20.80 32.32 6.95
CA GLU A 23 -19.40 32.56 6.56
C GLU A 23 -19.12 32.57 5.05
N HIS A 24 -20.06 33.06 4.22
CA HIS A 24 -20.03 32.86 2.76
C HIS A 24 -18.71 33.32 2.11
N SER A 25 -18.22 34.50 2.47
CA SER A 25 -16.97 35.07 1.94
C SER A 25 -15.76 34.22 2.32
N LEU A 26 -15.66 33.83 3.59
CA LEU A 26 -14.58 32.97 4.07
C LEU A 26 -14.63 31.59 3.41
N ALA A 27 -15.80 30.97 3.39
CA ALA A 27 -15.98 29.62 2.87
C ALA A 27 -15.63 29.54 1.38
N THR A 28 -16.10 30.49 0.57
CA THR A 28 -15.84 30.48 -0.89
C THR A 28 -14.35 30.67 -1.19
N LYS A 29 -13.67 31.58 -0.48
CA LYS A 29 -12.22 31.79 -0.62
C LYS A 29 -11.43 30.56 -0.17
N SER A 30 -11.80 29.97 0.97
CA SER A 30 -11.16 28.76 1.50
C SER A 30 -11.34 27.56 0.55
N ILE A 31 -12.51 27.39 -0.06
CA ILE A 31 -12.75 26.34 -1.05
C ILE A 31 -11.86 26.50 -2.27
N LEU A 32 -11.71 27.72 -2.79
CA LEU A 32 -10.85 27.97 -3.95
C LEU A 32 -9.39 27.59 -3.64
N ILE A 33 -8.86 28.04 -2.50
CA ILE A 33 -7.48 27.73 -2.07
C ILE A 33 -7.32 26.22 -1.87
N ALA A 34 -8.22 25.59 -1.11
CA ALA A 34 -8.19 24.16 -0.86
C ALA A 34 -8.28 23.35 -2.16
N SER A 35 -9.07 23.80 -3.13
CA SER A 35 -9.19 23.14 -4.43
C SER A 35 -7.90 23.21 -5.24
N VAL A 36 -7.22 24.37 -5.27
CA VAL A 36 -5.95 24.53 -6.00
C VAL A 36 -4.84 23.70 -5.36
N PHE A 37 -4.67 23.78 -4.04
CA PHE A 37 -3.67 22.99 -3.32
C PHE A 37 -3.97 21.49 -3.38
N GLY A 38 -5.25 21.11 -3.21
CA GLY A 38 -5.71 19.74 -3.27
C GLY A 38 -5.52 19.12 -4.65
N PHE A 39 -5.87 19.84 -5.72
CA PHE A 39 -5.66 19.40 -7.10
C PHE A 39 -4.17 19.22 -7.39
N SER A 40 -3.33 20.19 -7.02
CA SER A 40 -1.89 20.10 -7.21
C SER A 40 -1.30 18.90 -6.46
N GLY A 41 -1.70 18.71 -5.20
CA GLY A 41 -1.27 17.57 -4.40
C GLY A 41 -1.74 16.22 -4.96
N ALA A 42 -2.98 16.14 -5.46
CA ALA A 42 -3.54 14.94 -6.09
C ALA A 42 -2.82 14.61 -7.40
N PHE A 43 -2.57 15.61 -8.25
CA PHE A 43 -1.87 15.45 -9.52
C PHE A 43 -0.43 14.98 -9.32
N LEU A 44 0.32 15.63 -8.41
CA LEU A 44 1.67 15.20 -8.06
C LEU A 44 1.68 13.79 -7.48
N THR A 45 0.73 13.47 -6.59
CA THR A 45 0.61 12.13 -6.01
C THR A 45 0.38 11.08 -7.10
N ALA A 46 -0.47 11.33 -8.10
CA ALA A 46 -0.71 10.42 -9.21
C ALA A 46 0.56 10.14 -10.03
N ILE A 47 1.35 11.18 -10.34
CA ILE A 47 2.63 11.03 -11.05
C ILE A 47 3.64 10.22 -10.22
N THR A 48 3.80 10.54 -8.94
CA THR A 48 4.72 9.79 -8.06
C THR A 48 4.23 8.36 -7.77
N GLY A 49 2.93 8.12 -7.87
CA GLY A 49 2.29 6.81 -7.71
C GLY A 49 2.67 5.85 -8.83
N ASP A 50 2.64 6.30 -10.08
CA ASP A 50 3.12 5.51 -11.22
C ASP A 50 4.60 5.11 -11.08
N GLY A 51 5.45 6.05 -10.66
CA GLY A 51 6.86 5.76 -10.36
C GLY A 51 7.03 4.72 -9.24
N SER A 52 6.19 4.79 -8.20
CA SER A 52 6.17 3.80 -7.12
C SER A 52 5.70 2.42 -7.61
N ALA A 53 4.68 2.36 -8.46
CA ALA A 53 4.17 1.11 -9.03
C ALA A 53 5.25 0.39 -9.87
N TYR A 54 5.99 1.16 -10.68
CA TYR A 54 7.15 0.65 -11.41
C TYR A 54 8.21 0.05 -10.46
N GLN A 55 8.55 0.73 -9.37
CA GLN A 55 9.51 0.19 -8.38
C GLN A 55 8.99 -1.07 -7.68
N VAL A 56 7.70 -1.13 -7.35
CA VAL A 56 7.07 -2.32 -6.76
C VAL A 56 7.15 -3.49 -7.74
N ALA A 57 6.91 -3.29 -9.03
CA ALA A 57 7.04 -4.35 -10.03
C ALA A 57 8.44 -4.97 -10.06
N GLN A 58 9.48 -4.13 -9.95
CA GLN A 58 10.87 -4.57 -10.04
C GLN A 58 11.42 -5.16 -8.73
N ARG A 59 10.99 -4.64 -7.58
CA ARG A 59 11.55 -4.98 -6.26
C ARG A 59 10.66 -5.88 -5.41
N GLN A 60 9.35 -5.83 -5.63
CA GLN A 60 8.34 -6.55 -4.85
C GLN A 60 7.24 -7.10 -5.76
N PRO A 61 7.58 -7.99 -6.72
CA PRO A 61 6.62 -8.49 -7.70
C PRO A 61 5.43 -9.24 -7.05
N MET A 62 5.65 -9.91 -5.91
CA MET A 62 4.57 -10.55 -5.14
C MET A 62 3.51 -9.54 -4.66
N LYS A 63 3.95 -8.35 -4.25
CA LYS A 63 3.04 -7.27 -3.84
C LYS A 63 2.22 -6.75 -5.01
N LEU A 64 2.86 -6.57 -6.18
CA LEU A 64 2.15 -6.19 -7.41
C LEU A 64 1.10 -7.25 -7.79
N ALA A 65 1.49 -8.52 -7.79
CA ALA A 65 0.58 -9.62 -8.11
C ALA A 65 -0.62 -9.66 -7.14
N ALA A 66 -0.40 -9.39 -5.85
CA ALA A 66 -1.47 -9.27 -4.86
C ALA A 66 -2.37 -8.04 -5.08
N MET A 67 -1.80 -6.87 -5.43
CA MET A 67 -2.57 -5.65 -5.73
C MET A 67 -3.57 -5.86 -6.89
N GLU A 68 -3.17 -6.64 -7.89
CA GLU A 68 -3.95 -6.90 -9.10
C GLU A 68 -4.75 -8.21 -9.06
N GLY A 69 -4.59 -9.02 -8.00
CA GLY A 69 -5.17 -10.36 -7.93
C GLY A 69 -4.69 -11.26 -9.08
N LEU A 70 -3.45 -11.07 -9.53
CA LEU A 70 -2.84 -11.79 -10.65
C LEU A 70 -2.22 -13.10 -10.17
N TYR A 71 -2.97 -14.20 -10.27
CA TYR A 71 -2.47 -15.53 -9.88
C TYR A 71 -1.57 -16.14 -10.95
N GLN A 72 -2.00 -16.11 -12.21
CA GLN A 72 -1.22 -16.60 -13.35
C GLN A 72 -0.70 -15.42 -14.15
N GLY A 73 0.61 -15.38 -14.38
CA GLY A 73 1.28 -14.36 -15.14
C GLY A 73 0.91 -14.42 -16.62
N LYS A 74 1.03 -13.28 -17.28
CA LYS A 74 0.75 -13.16 -18.72
C LYS A 74 1.55 -12.01 -19.33
N GLU A 75 1.85 -12.17 -20.62
CA GLU A 75 2.27 -11.06 -21.47
C GLU A 75 1.09 -10.13 -21.73
N GLY A 76 1.38 -8.82 -21.78
CA GLY A 76 0.34 -7.81 -21.99
C GLY A 76 -0.76 -7.83 -20.94
N ALA A 77 -0.37 -8.03 -19.68
CA ALA A 77 -1.27 -8.03 -18.54
C ALA A 77 -2.12 -6.74 -18.48
N GLY A 78 -3.42 -6.93 -18.24
CA GLY A 78 -4.35 -5.83 -18.07
C GLY A 78 -4.37 -5.34 -16.63
N LEU A 79 -4.62 -4.05 -16.45
CA LEU A 79 -4.86 -3.45 -15.14
C LEU A 79 -6.31 -3.71 -14.73
N VAL A 80 -6.56 -4.26 -13.54
CA VAL A 80 -7.92 -4.43 -13.03
C VAL A 80 -8.47 -3.07 -12.61
N ALA A 81 -9.47 -2.56 -13.34
CA ALA A 81 -10.13 -1.31 -12.98
C ALA A 81 -11.18 -1.54 -11.90
N PHE A 82 -11.85 -2.70 -11.95
CA PHE A 82 -12.81 -3.15 -10.95
C PHE A 82 -12.83 -4.68 -10.92
N GLY A 83 -12.83 -5.26 -9.73
CA GLY A 83 -12.95 -6.71 -9.57
C GLY A 83 -13.57 -7.10 -8.23
N VAL A 84 -14.26 -8.23 -8.24
CA VAL A 84 -14.75 -8.90 -7.04
C VAL A 84 -14.02 -10.22 -6.94
N LEU A 85 -13.18 -10.37 -5.93
CA LEU A 85 -12.43 -11.59 -5.70
C LEU A 85 -13.35 -12.72 -5.24
N ASN A 86 -13.03 -13.93 -5.68
CA ASN A 86 -13.74 -15.14 -5.29
C ASN A 86 -13.26 -15.62 -3.91
N PRO A 87 -14.10 -15.60 -2.86
CA PRO A 87 -13.70 -16.05 -1.52
C PRO A 87 -13.34 -17.53 -1.46
N ALA A 88 -13.78 -18.34 -2.43
CA ALA A 88 -13.43 -19.76 -2.51
C ALA A 88 -11.99 -20.00 -3.00
N LYS A 89 -11.29 -18.97 -3.51
CA LYS A 89 -9.87 -19.04 -3.89
C LYS A 89 -9.02 -18.90 -2.64
N GLU A 90 -8.55 -20.02 -2.11
CA GLU A 90 -7.76 -20.06 -0.88
C GLU A 90 -6.27 -20.28 -1.14
N ALA A 91 -5.92 -21.05 -2.18
CA ALA A 91 -4.53 -21.38 -2.50
C ALA A 91 -4.10 -20.72 -3.81
N TYR A 92 -2.80 -20.48 -3.97
CA TYR A 92 -2.29 -19.92 -5.24
C TYR A 92 -2.40 -20.91 -6.41
N ASN A 93 -2.30 -22.21 -6.13
CA ASN A 93 -2.25 -23.29 -7.10
C ASN A 93 -3.57 -24.08 -7.23
N ASP A 94 -4.66 -23.64 -6.60
CA ASP A 94 -5.96 -24.24 -6.87
C ASP A 94 -6.47 -23.85 -8.28
N SER A 95 -7.37 -24.68 -8.84
CA SER A 95 -7.99 -24.45 -10.15
C SER A 95 -9.19 -23.49 -10.11
N ILE A 96 -9.37 -22.74 -9.01
CA ILE A 96 -10.51 -21.84 -8.83
C ILE A 96 -10.20 -20.50 -9.50
N ASN A 97 -11.19 -19.92 -10.18
CA ASN A 97 -11.04 -18.60 -10.78
C ASN A 97 -10.94 -17.54 -9.66
N PRO A 98 -9.91 -16.67 -9.67
CA PRO A 98 -9.73 -15.66 -8.64
C PRO A 98 -10.81 -14.56 -8.62
N PHE A 99 -11.59 -14.39 -9.70
CA PHE A 99 -12.60 -13.35 -9.80
C PHE A 99 -14.00 -13.93 -10.02
N LEU A 100 -14.98 -13.40 -9.28
CA LEU A 100 -16.40 -13.54 -9.60
C LEU A 100 -16.82 -12.55 -10.70
N MET A 101 -16.19 -11.38 -10.71
CA MET A 101 -16.37 -10.35 -11.72
C MET A 101 -15.04 -9.61 -11.89
N LYS A 102 -14.67 -9.30 -13.14
CA LYS A 102 -13.46 -8.57 -13.47
C LYS A 102 -13.67 -7.67 -14.67
N ILE A 103 -13.29 -6.40 -14.52
CA ILE A 103 -13.17 -5.42 -15.59
C ILE A 103 -11.70 -5.01 -15.63
N GLU A 104 -10.99 -5.43 -16.68
CA GLU A 104 -9.58 -5.11 -16.89
C GLU A 104 -9.39 -4.22 -18.13
N ILE A 105 -8.41 -3.32 -18.06
CA ILE A 105 -7.96 -2.51 -19.20
C ILE A 105 -6.71 -3.20 -19.77
N PRO A 106 -6.79 -3.77 -21.00
CA PRO A 106 -5.70 -4.59 -21.55
C PRO A 106 -4.36 -3.85 -21.62
N LYS A 107 -3.26 -4.56 -21.41
CA LYS A 107 -1.86 -4.10 -21.54
C LYS A 107 -1.40 -2.97 -20.61
N VAL A 108 -2.30 -2.33 -19.86
CA VAL A 108 -1.96 -1.21 -18.98
C VAL A 108 -1.04 -1.66 -17.84
N LEU A 109 -1.30 -2.82 -17.23
CA LEU A 109 -0.45 -3.30 -16.14
C LEU A 109 0.98 -3.57 -16.62
N SER A 110 1.16 -4.28 -17.76
CA SER A 110 2.49 -4.48 -18.35
C SER A 110 3.22 -3.16 -18.60
N TYR A 111 2.52 -2.16 -19.15
CA TYR A 111 3.10 -0.85 -19.40
C TYR A 111 3.50 -0.11 -18.11
N LEU A 112 2.66 -0.13 -17.07
CA LEU A 112 2.98 0.52 -15.79
C LEU A 112 4.14 -0.18 -15.07
N SER A 113 4.19 -1.52 -15.14
CA SER A 113 5.19 -2.34 -14.47
C SER A 113 6.57 -2.31 -15.14
N PHE A 114 6.61 -2.38 -16.48
CA PHE A 114 7.86 -2.60 -17.23
C PHE A 114 8.10 -1.58 -18.36
N ARG A 115 7.21 -0.59 -18.54
CA ARG A 115 7.25 0.37 -19.66
C ARG A 115 7.17 -0.27 -21.05
N ASP A 116 6.68 -1.50 -21.12
CA ASP A 116 6.42 -2.25 -22.34
C ASP A 116 5.03 -2.89 -22.25
N MET A 117 4.22 -2.65 -23.27
CA MET A 117 2.84 -3.17 -23.36
C MET A 117 2.75 -4.68 -23.53
N ASN A 118 3.83 -5.37 -23.92
CA ASN A 118 3.86 -6.82 -24.08
C ASN A 118 4.75 -7.52 -23.05
N ALA A 119 5.31 -6.78 -22.08
CA ALA A 119 6.12 -7.39 -21.02
C ALA A 119 5.31 -8.43 -20.24
N PHE A 120 5.97 -9.54 -19.91
CA PHE A 120 5.44 -10.56 -19.02
C PHE A 120 5.38 -10.02 -17.58
N VAL A 121 4.19 -10.00 -17.00
CA VAL A 121 4.00 -9.68 -15.59
C VAL A 121 3.82 -11.00 -14.83
N PRO A 122 4.73 -11.35 -13.91
CA PRO A 122 4.62 -12.60 -13.17
C PRO A 122 3.45 -12.56 -12.20
N GLY A 123 2.65 -13.64 -12.19
CA GLY A 123 1.60 -13.85 -11.20
C GLY A 123 2.12 -14.51 -9.94
N ILE A 124 1.24 -14.67 -8.95
CA ILE A 124 1.56 -15.36 -7.69
C ILE A 124 2.13 -16.76 -7.98
N THR A 125 1.50 -17.54 -8.86
CA THR A 125 1.96 -18.91 -9.17
C THR A 125 3.34 -18.92 -9.81
N ASP A 126 3.64 -18.02 -10.74
CA ASP A 126 4.99 -17.92 -11.35
C ASP A 126 6.04 -17.54 -10.31
N LEU A 127 5.70 -16.68 -9.35
CA LEU A 127 6.60 -16.27 -8.27
C LEU A 127 6.87 -17.39 -7.28
N MET A 128 5.91 -18.29 -7.08
CA MET A 128 6.04 -19.44 -6.19
C MET A 128 6.78 -20.61 -6.86
N GLU A 129 6.48 -20.90 -8.12
CA GLU A 129 7.05 -22.03 -8.86
C GLU A 129 8.34 -21.67 -9.61
N GLY A 130 8.59 -20.40 -9.88
CA GLY A 130 9.76 -19.94 -10.64
C GLY A 130 9.67 -20.30 -12.13
N GLY A 131 10.81 -20.34 -12.81
CA GLY A 131 10.94 -20.78 -14.21
C GLY A 131 10.54 -19.75 -15.27
N TYR A 132 9.97 -18.62 -14.88
CA TYR A 132 9.73 -17.50 -15.79
C TYR A 132 11.01 -16.69 -16.04
N ASP A 133 11.02 -15.96 -17.16
CA ASP A 133 12.12 -15.09 -17.52
C ASP A 133 12.06 -13.80 -16.70
N GLN A 134 13.02 -13.62 -15.80
CA GLN A 134 13.15 -12.45 -14.95
C GLN A 134 14.22 -11.53 -15.51
N LEU A 135 13.83 -10.29 -15.81
CA LEU A 135 14.77 -9.23 -16.17
C LEU A 135 15.39 -8.66 -14.88
N LEU A 136 16.72 -8.79 -14.76
CA LEU A 136 17.48 -8.20 -13.66
C LEU A 136 17.79 -6.72 -13.94
N ALA A 137 18.15 -6.00 -12.88
CA ALA A 137 18.46 -4.57 -12.97
C ALA A 137 19.68 -4.23 -13.85
N ASP A 138 20.54 -5.22 -14.13
CA ASP A 138 21.69 -5.11 -15.03
C ASP A 138 21.34 -5.38 -16.51
N GLY A 139 20.06 -5.66 -16.81
CA GLY A 139 19.58 -5.96 -18.16
C GLY A 139 19.75 -7.42 -18.57
N THR A 140 20.23 -8.30 -17.69
CA THR A 140 20.32 -9.74 -17.97
C THR A 140 19.00 -10.45 -17.67
N THR A 141 18.67 -11.45 -18.49
CA THR A 141 17.51 -12.30 -18.25
C THR A 141 17.97 -13.60 -17.59
N VAL A 142 17.45 -13.87 -16.40
CA VAL A 142 17.68 -15.14 -15.69
C VAL A 142 16.36 -15.86 -15.48
N LYS A 143 16.42 -17.19 -15.38
CA LYS A 143 15.28 -17.97 -14.94
C LYS A 143 15.06 -17.71 -13.45
N ALA A 144 13.87 -17.24 -13.11
CA ALA A 144 13.49 -16.98 -11.73
C ALA A 144 13.55 -18.27 -10.92
N LEU A 145 14.15 -18.19 -9.74
CA LEU A 145 14.19 -19.31 -8.79
C LEU A 145 12.81 -19.53 -8.18
N SER A 146 12.46 -20.79 -7.94
CA SER A 146 11.25 -21.15 -7.21
C SER A 146 11.34 -20.74 -5.74
N ALA A 147 10.20 -20.62 -5.07
CA ALA A 147 10.18 -20.37 -3.63
C ALA A 147 10.92 -21.48 -2.85
N ASP A 148 10.78 -22.74 -3.27
CA ASP A 148 11.45 -23.89 -2.65
C ASP A 148 12.99 -23.77 -2.77
N GLU A 149 13.50 -23.39 -3.94
CA GLU A 149 14.93 -23.15 -4.14
C GLU A 149 15.44 -21.99 -3.29
N LYS A 150 14.67 -20.91 -3.18
CA LYS A 150 15.01 -19.75 -2.33
C LYS A 150 15.04 -20.14 -0.85
N MET A 151 14.06 -20.91 -0.38
CA MET A 151 14.01 -21.41 0.99
C MET A 151 15.17 -22.35 1.29
N GLN A 152 15.53 -23.27 0.38
CA GLN A 152 16.70 -24.13 0.53
C GLN A 152 18.01 -23.33 0.64
N ARG A 153 18.19 -22.31 -0.21
CA ARG A 153 19.35 -21.41 -0.14
C ARG A 153 19.35 -20.59 1.16
N GLY A 154 18.19 -20.12 1.59
CA GLY A 154 18.02 -19.43 2.87
C GLY A 154 18.41 -20.29 4.07
N ASN A 155 17.96 -21.55 4.11
CA ASN A 155 18.32 -22.51 5.16
C ASN A 155 19.83 -22.70 5.24
N LYS A 156 20.51 -22.89 4.11
CA LYS A 156 21.99 -22.96 4.06
C LYS A 156 22.65 -21.71 4.62
N ALA A 157 22.12 -20.52 4.30
CA ALA A 157 22.65 -19.25 4.82
C ALA A 157 22.50 -19.13 6.35
N VAL A 158 21.36 -19.57 6.89
CA VAL A 158 21.09 -19.60 8.34
C VAL A 158 21.99 -20.60 9.06
N GLU A 159 22.14 -21.81 8.51
CA GLU A 159 23.05 -22.83 9.01
C GLU A 159 24.51 -22.34 9.00
N ALA A 160 24.94 -21.72 7.89
CA ALA A 160 26.26 -21.13 7.77
C ALA A 160 26.52 -20.02 8.80
N LEU A 161 25.52 -19.18 9.09
CA LEU A 161 25.62 -18.17 10.16
C LEU A 161 25.76 -18.82 11.55
N ALA A 162 25.02 -19.88 11.83
CA ALA A 162 25.13 -20.61 13.10
C ALA A 162 26.51 -21.27 13.25
N ALA A 163 27.02 -21.88 12.18
CA ALA A 163 28.35 -22.48 12.13
C ALA A 163 29.45 -21.42 12.28
N TYR A 164 29.31 -20.27 11.63
CA TYR A 164 30.20 -19.11 11.78
C TYR A 164 30.29 -18.63 13.23
N LYS A 165 29.13 -18.45 13.89
CA LYS A 165 29.08 -18.03 15.31
C LYS A 165 29.79 -19.05 16.22
N THR A 166 29.60 -20.34 15.95
CA THR A 166 30.24 -21.43 16.71
C THR A 166 31.76 -21.41 16.51
N ALA A 167 32.23 -21.32 15.26
CA ALA A 167 33.66 -21.26 14.93
C ALA A 167 34.34 -20.02 15.53
N LYS A 168 33.67 -18.86 15.50
CA LYS A 168 34.18 -17.62 16.11
C LYS A 168 34.28 -17.76 17.63
N THR A 169 33.28 -18.36 18.26
CA THR A 169 33.29 -18.62 19.72
C THR A 169 34.43 -19.56 20.10
N ALA A 170 34.73 -20.54 19.25
CA ALA A 170 35.86 -21.45 19.39
C ALA A 170 37.23 -20.85 18.96
N GLN A 171 37.28 -19.55 18.61
CA GLN A 171 38.49 -18.85 18.12
C GLN A 171 39.16 -19.51 16.90
N ASN A 172 38.41 -20.24 16.08
CA ASN A 172 38.92 -20.83 14.85
C ASN A 172 38.62 -19.92 13.66
N ASP A 173 39.50 -18.95 13.43
CA ASP A 173 39.32 -17.92 12.39
C ASP A 173 39.33 -18.49 10.97
N SER A 174 40.06 -19.59 10.73
CA SER A 174 40.09 -20.25 9.42
C SER A 174 38.74 -20.88 9.06
N LEU A 175 38.13 -21.59 10.01
CA LEU A 175 36.81 -22.20 9.83
C LEU A 175 35.70 -21.15 9.80
N ALA A 176 35.85 -20.08 10.60
CA ALA A 176 34.93 -18.94 10.55
C ALA A 176 34.95 -18.26 9.16
N ALA A 177 36.12 -18.08 8.53
CA ALA A 177 36.19 -17.52 7.18
C ALA A 177 35.46 -18.38 6.13
N VAL A 178 35.55 -19.71 6.24
CA VAL A 178 34.82 -20.64 5.35
C VAL A 178 33.30 -20.48 5.51
N HIS A 179 32.79 -20.52 6.73
CA HIS A 179 31.35 -20.37 6.98
C HIS A 179 30.84 -18.97 6.61
N ARG A 180 31.67 -17.94 6.75
CA ARG A 180 31.34 -16.59 6.30
C ARG A 180 31.17 -16.53 4.78
N ALA A 181 32.09 -17.12 4.02
CA ALA A 181 31.99 -17.14 2.56
C ALA A 181 30.74 -17.90 2.08
N GLU A 182 30.42 -19.03 2.72
CA GLU A 182 29.20 -19.81 2.43
C GLU A 182 27.91 -19.01 2.73
N MET A 183 27.90 -18.27 3.85
CA MET A 183 26.80 -17.37 4.21
C MET A 183 26.67 -16.23 3.21
N GLU A 184 27.78 -15.58 2.83
CA GLU A 184 27.79 -14.47 1.87
C GLU A 184 27.28 -14.92 0.48
N ALA A 185 27.59 -16.14 0.05
CA ALA A 185 27.11 -16.71 -1.22
C ALA A 185 25.57 -16.88 -1.27
N HIS A 186 24.94 -17.13 -0.13
CA HIS A 186 23.49 -17.35 -0.03
C HIS A 186 22.72 -16.18 0.63
N TYR A 187 23.42 -15.10 0.99
CA TYR A 187 22.88 -13.95 1.69
C TYR A 187 21.62 -13.32 1.04
N PRO A 188 21.51 -13.23 -0.30
CA PRO A 188 20.30 -12.67 -0.93
C PRO A 188 18.99 -13.40 -0.58
N TRP A 189 19.07 -14.66 -0.14
CA TRP A 189 17.91 -15.47 0.26
C TRP A 189 17.85 -15.75 1.75
N PHE A 190 18.69 -15.09 2.55
CA PHE A 190 18.85 -15.36 3.97
C PHE A 190 17.51 -15.38 4.74
N GLY A 191 16.62 -14.43 4.45
CA GLY A 191 15.34 -14.33 5.15
C GLY A 191 14.38 -15.47 4.86
N TYR A 192 14.50 -16.12 3.70
CA TYR A 192 13.64 -17.26 3.32
C TYR A 192 13.85 -18.47 4.23
N GLY A 193 15.01 -18.60 4.89
CA GLY A 193 15.30 -19.70 5.80
C GLY A 193 14.55 -19.64 7.15
N PHE A 194 13.86 -18.52 7.43
CA PHE A 194 13.05 -18.37 8.65
C PHE A 194 11.55 -18.52 8.39
N ILE A 195 11.15 -18.76 7.13
CA ILE A 195 9.74 -18.86 6.76
C ILE A 195 9.27 -20.31 6.99
N PRO A 196 8.21 -20.54 7.80
CA PRO A 196 7.78 -21.89 8.13
C PRO A 196 7.22 -22.64 6.92
N GLU A 197 6.30 -22.00 6.19
CA GLU A 197 5.62 -22.61 5.05
C GLU A 197 5.77 -21.77 3.80
N LYS A 198 5.86 -22.46 2.65
CA LYS A 198 5.91 -21.81 1.32
C LYS A 198 4.75 -20.81 1.14
N ASN A 199 3.55 -21.13 1.64
CA ASN A 199 2.38 -20.25 1.50
C ASN A 199 2.48 -18.93 2.27
N ASP A 200 3.28 -18.88 3.34
CA ASP A 200 3.46 -17.66 4.15
C ASP A 200 4.21 -16.55 3.40
N LEU A 201 4.82 -16.87 2.25
CA LEU A 201 5.43 -15.89 1.34
C LEU A 201 4.41 -14.97 0.66
N ILE A 202 3.13 -15.38 0.62
CA ILE A 202 2.08 -14.68 -0.10
C ILE A 202 1.38 -13.73 0.89
N PRO A 203 1.41 -12.40 0.66
CA PRO A 203 0.66 -11.48 1.50
C PRO A 203 -0.85 -11.71 1.34
N PRO A 204 -1.68 -11.25 2.31
CA PRO A 204 -3.13 -11.38 2.22
C PRO A 204 -3.71 -10.70 0.94
N VAL A 205 -3.90 -11.50 -0.11
CA VAL A 205 -4.23 -11.01 -1.46
C VAL A 205 -5.51 -10.18 -1.46
N SER A 206 -6.56 -10.64 -0.77
CA SER A 206 -7.85 -9.95 -0.74
C SER A 206 -7.76 -8.56 -0.12
N LEU A 207 -7.10 -8.44 1.03
CA LEU A 207 -6.93 -7.17 1.73
C LEU A 207 -6.12 -6.18 0.90
N VAL A 208 -5.01 -6.64 0.30
CA VAL A 208 -4.13 -5.81 -0.54
C VAL A 208 -4.85 -5.37 -1.81
N PHE A 209 -5.56 -6.28 -2.48
CA PHE A 209 -6.34 -5.99 -3.68
C PHE A 209 -7.38 -4.91 -3.42
N TYR A 210 -8.26 -5.10 -2.44
CA TYR A 210 -9.36 -4.15 -2.19
C TYR A 210 -8.85 -2.79 -1.74
N THR A 211 -7.85 -2.74 -0.86
CA THR A 211 -7.28 -1.46 -0.40
C THR A 211 -6.54 -0.72 -1.51
N PHE A 212 -5.85 -1.43 -2.41
CA PHE A 212 -5.26 -0.83 -3.60
C PHE A 212 -6.31 -0.18 -4.51
N HIS A 213 -7.38 -0.90 -4.82
CA HIS A 213 -8.45 -0.38 -5.67
C HIS A 213 -9.19 0.80 -5.02
N ILE A 214 -9.50 0.71 -3.72
CA ILE A 214 -10.11 1.81 -2.96
C ILE A 214 -9.21 3.06 -2.99
N MET A 215 -7.90 2.89 -2.78
CA MET A 215 -6.94 3.98 -2.82
C MET A 215 -6.92 4.66 -4.20
N VAL A 216 -6.83 3.88 -5.29
CA VAL A 216 -6.75 4.41 -6.66
C VAL A 216 -8.05 5.13 -7.03
N ILE A 217 -9.20 4.50 -6.77
CA ILE A 217 -10.53 5.09 -7.04
C ILE A 217 -10.71 6.41 -6.28
N LEU A 218 -10.38 6.43 -4.98
CA LEU A 218 -10.49 7.65 -4.18
C LEU A 218 -9.47 8.71 -4.61
N GLY A 219 -8.27 8.32 -5.05
CA GLY A 219 -7.28 9.23 -5.61
C GLY A 219 -7.80 9.99 -6.84
N PHE A 220 -8.38 9.28 -7.80
CA PHE A 220 -9.02 9.90 -8.97
C PHE A 220 -10.28 10.70 -8.61
N PHE A 221 -11.06 10.22 -7.65
CA PHE A 221 -12.20 10.96 -7.11
C PHE A 221 -11.78 12.33 -6.55
N PHE A 222 -10.70 12.40 -5.73
CA PHE A 222 -10.23 13.67 -5.20
C PHE A 222 -9.67 14.60 -6.28
N LEU A 223 -8.97 14.05 -7.27
CA LEU A 223 -8.50 14.83 -8.42
C LEU A 223 -9.68 15.52 -9.13
N GLY A 224 -10.75 14.78 -9.41
CA GLY A 224 -11.97 15.30 -10.02
C GLY A 224 -12.75 16.25 -9.10
N LEU A 225 -12.86 15.93 -7.81
CA LEU A 225 -13.55 16.75 -6.82
C LEU A 225 -12.93 18.14 -6.73
N PHE A 226 -11.60 18.23 -6.55
CA PHE A 226 -10.91 19.52 -6.44
C PHE A 226 -10.96 20.32 -7.74
N LEU A 227 -10.87 19.66 -8.90
CA LEU A 227 -11.01 20.34 -10.18
C LEU A 227 -12.41 20.96 -10.32
N LEU A 228 -13.46 20.20 -10.01
CA LEU A 228 -14.84 20.64 -10.13
C LEU A 228 -15.19 21.73 -9.11
N THR A 229 -14.80 21.57 -7.83
CA THR A 229 -15.06 22.57 -6.79
C THR A 229 -14.27 23.85 -7.04
N GLY A 230 -13.02 23.75 -7.50
CA GLY A 230 -12.21 24.91 -7.87
C GLY A 230 -12.82 25.68 -9.04
N TRP A 231 -13.26 24.97 -10.08
CA TRP A 231 -13.90 25.59 -11.24
C TRP A 231 -15.24 26.27 -10.91
N LEU A 232 -16.12 25.60 -10.16
CA LEU A 232 -17.41 26.19 -9.74
C LEU A 232 -17.25 27.32 -8.72
N SER A 233 -16.20 27.27 -7.89
CA SER A 233 -15.86 28.34 -6.96
C SER A 233 -15.32 29.57 -7.69
N TRP A 234 -14.53 29.38 -8.76
CA TRP A 234 -14.06 30.49 -9.59
C TRP A 234 -15.21 31.19 -10.34
N LYS A 235 -16.26 30.45 -10.70
CA LYS A 235 -17.50 31.01 -11.31
C LYS A 235 -18.50 31.57 -10.30
N ASP A 236 -18.21 31.47 -9.00
CA ASP A 236 -19.11 31.86 -7.90
C ASP A 236 -20.49 31.16 -7.94
N THR A 237 -20.62 30.01 -8.59
CA THR A 237 -21.88 29.25 -8.70
C THR A 237 -21.97 28.07 -7.74
N LEU A 238 -20.90 27.79 -6.99
CA LEU A 238 -20.80 26.60 -6.13
C LEU A 238 -21.90 26.54 -5.05
N HIS A 239 -22.29 27.69 -4.50
CA HIS A 239 -23.32 27.80 -3.46
C HIS A 239 -24.70 27.26 -3.91
N GLN A 240 -24.95 27.19 -5.22
CA GLN A 240 -26.20 26.68 -5.79
C GLN A 240 -26.23 25.14 -5.83
N GLN A 241 -25.05 24.50 -5.86
CA GLN A 241 -24.90 23.06 -6.06
C GLN A 241 -24.81 22.29 -4.73
N ARG A 242 -25.92 22.21 -4.00
CA ARG A 242 -25.96 21.58 -2.66
C ARG A 242 -25.46 20.13 -2.62
N TRP A 243 -25.70 19.35 -3.68
CA TRP A 243 -25.23 17.97 -3.77
C TRP A 243 -23.70 17.88 -3.70
N LEU A 244 -23.01 18.80 -4.38
CA LEU A 244 -21.55 18.83 -4.40
C LEU A 244 -20.97 19.25 -3.05
N LEU A 245 -21.65 20.17 -2.34
CA LEU A 245 -21.26 20.54 -0.98
C LEU A 245 -21.36 19.35 -0.01
N TRP A 246 -22.38 18.49 -0.16
CA TRP A 246 -22.49 17.26 0.62
C TRP A 246 -21.38 16.25 0.27
N ILE A 247 -21.06 16.08 -1.01
CA ILE A 247 -19.94 15.24 -1.44
C ILE A 247 -18.62 15.76 -0.85
N ALA A 248 -18.42 17.07 -0.89
CA ALA A 248 -17.23 17.72 -0.33
C ALA A 248 -17.11 17.50 1.19
N LEU A 249 -18.23 17.54 1.92
CA LEU A 249 -18.28 17.22 3.35
C LEU A 249 -17.94 15.74 3.64
N TRP A 250 -18.51 14.80 2.88
CA TRP A 250 -18.16 13.38 2.96
C TRP A 250 -16.74 13.09 2.45
N GLY A 251 -16.13 14.02 1.71
CA GLY A 251 -14.73 13.99 1.32
C GLY A 251 -13.78 13.93 2.51
N ILE A 252 -14.15 14.45 3.69
CA ILE A 252 -13.30 14.42 4.89
C ILE A 252 -12.98 12.97 5.33
N PRO A 253 -13.96 12.12 5.69
CA PRO A 253 -13.65 10.74 6.06
C PRO A 253 -13.09 9.93 4.89
N LEU A 254 -13.51 10.21 3.64
CA LEU A 254 -12.98 9.51 2.47
C LEU A 254 -11.48 9.78 2.25
N ALA A 255 -10.98 10.97 2.57
CA ALA A 255 -9.55 11.28 2.45
C ALA A 255 -8.71 10.46 3.43
N TRP A 256 -9.21 10.26 4.64
CA TRP A 256 -8.58 9.38 5.63
C TRP A 256 -8.62 7.92 5.18
N ILE A 257 -9.77 7.41 4.72
CA ILE A 257 -9.88 6.05 4.19
C ILE A 257 -8.91 5.80 3.03
N CYS A 258 -8.78 6.76 2.10
CA CYS A 258 -7.82 6.69 1.00
C CYS A 258 -6.37 6.63 1.51
N SER A 259 -6.03 7.43 2.52
CA SER A 259 -4.68 7.47 3.12
C SER A 259 -4.35 6.15 3.84
N GLU A 260 -5.25 5.66 4.68
CA GLU A 260 -5.07 4.39 5.40
C GLU A 260 -5.01 3.19 4.43
N SER A 261 -5.82 3.20 3.38
CA SER A 261 -5.76 2.17 2.34
C SER A 261 -4.37 2.11 1.68
N GLY A 262 -3.76 3.27 1.41
CA GLY A 262 -2.40 3.32 0.87
C GLY A 262 -1.34 2.76 1.83
N TRP A 263 -1.47 3.01 3.14
CA TRP A 263 -0.59 2.42 4.16
C TRP A 263 -0.78 0.91 4.28
N ILE A 264 -2.02 0.42 4.24
CA ILE A 264 -2.29 -1.02 4.25
C ILE A 264 -1.64 -1.68 3.05
N VAL A 265 -1.81 -1.13 1.84
CA VAL A 265 -1.14 -1.63 0.63
C VAL A 265 0.38 -1.61 0.80
N ALA A 266 0.94 -0.53 1.35
CA ALA A 266 2.38 -0.38 1.53
C ALA A 266 2.96 -1.44 2.49
N GLU A 267 2.35 -1.59 3.66
CA GLU A 267 2.85 -2.41 4.78
C GLU A 267 2.38 -3.86 4.72
N VAL A 268 1.09 -4.10 4.53
CA VAL A 268 0.53 -5.46 4.46
C VAL A 268 0.95 -6.14 3.16
N GLY A 269 1.02 -5.41 2.05
CA GLY A 269 1.54 -5.94 0.79
C GLY A 269 3.01 -6.35 0.84
N ARG A 270 3.77 -5.90 1.84
CA ARG A 270 5.17 -6.30 2.06
C ARG A 270 5.28 -7.57 2.93
N GLN A 271 4.22 -8.01 3.60
CA GLN A 271 4.26 -9.25 4.38
C GLN A 271 4.71 -10.43 3.49
N PRO A 272 5.56 -11.33 4.01
CA PRO A 272 5.99 -11.47 5.41
C PRO A 272 7.25 -10.66 5.77
N TRP A 273 7.66 -9.66 4.98
CA TRP A 273 8.97 -9.01 5.13
C TRP A 273 8.93 -7.73 5.98
N VAL A 274 9.90 -7.61 6.90
CA VAL A 274 10.30 -6.32 7.50
C VAL A 274 11.33 -5.66 6.60
N ILE A 275 12.38 -6.41 6.27
CA ILE A 275 13.39 -6.06 5.25
C ILE A 275 13.24 -7.11 4.15
N GLN A 276 12.94 -6.64 2.94
CA GLN A 276 12.68 -7.50 1.78
C GLN A 276 13.78 -8.57 1.63
N ASP A 277 13.38 -9.83 1.48
CA ASP A 277 14.23 -11.03 1.27
C ASP A 277 15.23 -11.37 2.39
N ILE A 278 15.42 -10.49 3.39
CA ILE A 278 16.46 -10.63 4.42
C ILE A 278 15.87 -10.89 5.81
N MET A 279 14.83 -10.15 6.22
CA MET A 279 14.28 -10.25 7.57
C MET A 279 12.77 -10.37 7.52
N PRO A 280 12.22 -11.58 7.71
CA PRO A 280 10.78 -11.76 7.83
C PRO A 280 10.27 -11.33 9.21
N THR A 281 8.97 -11.01 9.29
CA THR A 281 8.28 -10.58 10.50
C THR A 281 8.33 -11.63 11.59
N TYR A 282 8.24 -12.91 11.25
CA TYR A 282 8.40 -14.04 12.18
C TYR A 282 9.73 -14.00 12.96
N ALA A 283 10.82 -13.61 12.31
CA ALA A 283 12.15 -13.53 12.92
C ALA A 283 12.39 -12.21 13.68
N ALA A 284 11.55 -11.20 13.47
CA ALA A 284 11.69 -9.86 14.06
C ALA A 284 10.92 -9.67 15.38
N VAL A 285 10.08 -10.64 15.77
CA VAL A 285 9.29 -10.56 17.01
C VAL A 285 10.20 -10.69 18.23
N SER A 286 10.06 -9.76 19.18
CA SER A 286 10.74 -9.83 20.48
C SER A 286 10.16 -10.95 21.35
N ALA A 287 11.01 -11.66 22.09
CA ALA A 287 10.61 -12.71 23.02
C ALA A 287 9.94 -12.14 24.29
N LEU A 288 8.70 -11.65 24.14
CA LEU A 288 7.88 -11.09 25.23
C LEU A 288 6.68 -11.98 25.53
N ASN A 289 6.17 -11.88 26.76
CA ASN A 289 4.97 -12.59 27.16
C ASN A 289 3.75 -12.06 26.37
N PRO A 290 2.98 -12.92 25.67
CA PRO A 290 1.79 -12.50 24.91
C PRO A 290 0.77 -11.72 25.76
N THR A 291 0.62 -12.05 27.04
CA THR A 291 -0.29 -11.34 27.94
C THR A 291 0.12 -9.88 28.16
N SER A 292 1.42 -9.62 28.31
CA SER A 292 1.93 -8.24 28.47
C SER A 292 1.68 -7.40 27.21
N VAL A 293 1.85 -8.00 26.04
CA VAL A 293 1.56 -7.36 24.75
C VAL A 293 0.06 -7.05 24.63
N LEU A 294 -0.81 -8.00 24.97
CA LEU A 294 -2.26 -7.79 24.93
C LEU A 294 -2.72 -6.68 25.90
N VAL A 295 -2.20 -6.67 27.13
CA VAL A 295 -2.55 -5.65 28.13
C VAL A 295 -2.13 -4.26 27.66
N THR A 296 -0.90 -4.11 27.18
CA THR A 296 -0.41 -2.82 26.66
C THR A 296 -1.18 -2.38 25.42
N PHE A 297 -1.51 -3.31 24.51
CA PHE A 297 -2.36 -3.04 23.35
C PHE A 297 -3.73 -2.50 23.75
N ILE A 298 -4.45 -3.16 24.67
CA ILE A 298 -5.76 -2.71 25.14
C ILE A 298 -5.65 -1.34 25.83
N LEU A 299 -4.62 -1.13 26.65
CA LEU A 299 -4.37 0.14 27.33
C LEU A 299 -4.21 1.28 26.31
N PHE A 300 -3.36 1.12 25.31
CA PHE A 300 -3.17 2.13 24.27
C PHE A 300 -4.41 2.30 23.39
N ALA A 301 -5.12 1.22 23.06
CA ALA A 301 -6.36 1.29 22.29
C ALA A 301 -7.43 2.12 23.01
N VAL A 302 -7.63 1.90 24.32
CA VAL A 302 -8.56 2.70 25.13
C VAL A 302 -8.10 4.15 25.21
N LEU A 303 -6.82 4.38 25.53
CA LEU A 303 -6.26 5.73 25.64
C LEU A 303 -6.44 6.54 24.35
N PHE A 304 -6.04 5.97 23.21
CA PHE A 304 -6.13 6.65 21.92
C PHE A 304 -7.58 6.82 21.46
N THR A 305 -8.49 5.91 21.82
CA THR A 305 -9.92 6.08 21.55
C THR A 305 -10.50 7.26 22.32
N VAL A 306 -10.16 7.40 23.61
CA VAL A 306 -10.61 8.54 24.43
C VAL A 306 -10.07 9.86 23.87
N LEU A 307 -8.77 9.90 23.53
CA LEU A 307 -8.15 11.09 22.93
C LEU A 307 -8.81 11.44 21.58
N LEU A 308 -9.09 10.46 20.74
CA LEU A 308 -9.74 10.68 19.45
C LEU A 308 -11.15 11.26 19.62
N ILE A 309 -11.95 10.74 20.56
CA ILE A 309 -13.29 11.26 20.86
C ILE A 309 -13.21 12.71 21.36
N ALA A 310 -12.27 13.00 22.26
CA ALA A 310 -12.06 14.35 22.78
C ALA A 310 -11.65 15.31 21.66
N GLU A 311 -10.69 14.93 20.82
CA GLU A 311 -10.18 15.75 19.71
C GLU A 311 -11.28 16.05 18.69
N ILE A 312 -12.02 15.02 18.23
CA ILE A 312 -13.16 15.22 17.32
C ILE A 312 -14.20 16.14 17.97
N GLY A 313 -14.49 15.97 19.27
CA GLY A 313 -15.41 16.82 20.01
C GLY A 313 -14.97 18.29 20.03
N ILE A 314 -13.68 18.55 20.27
CA ILE A 314 -13.08 19.89 20.26
C ILE A 314 -13.15 20.48 18.86
N ILE A 315 -12.71 19.75 17.84
CA ILE A 315 -12.72 20.20 16.43
C ILE A 315 -14.14 20.58 16.00
N LEU A 316 -15.14 19.72 16.26
CA LEU A 316 -16.53 20.00 15.91
C LEU A 316 -17.09 21.21 16.68
N LYS A 317 -16.70 21.39 17.95
CA LYS A 317 -17.08 22.56 18.74
C LYS A 317 -16.51 23.84 18.15
N GLN A 318 -15.23 23.85 17.74
CA GLN A 318 -14.59 25.01 17.12
C GLN A 318 -15.17 25.33 15.74
N ILE A 319 -15.40 24.31 14.89
CA ILE A 319 -16.06 24.49 13.60
C ILE A 319 -17.46 25.10 13.77
N ARG A 320 -18.22 24.66 14.79
CA ARG A 320 -19.54 25.22 15.09
C ARG A 320 -19.49 26.66 15.59
N LYS A 321 -18.46 27.03 16.36
CA LYS A 321 -18.25 28.43 16.78
C LYS A 321 -17.97 29.30 15.55
N GLY A 322 -17.08 28.85 14.67
CA GLY A 322 -16.60 29.62 13.52
C GLY A 322 -15.55 30.65 13.92
N PRO A 323 -15.05 31.46 12.97
CA PRO A 323 -14.10 32.52 13.25
C PRO A 323 -14.74 33.54 14.22
N GLU A 324 -13.96 34.06 15.17
CA GLU A 324 -14.38 35.26 15.91
C GLU A 324 -14.38 36.45 14.94
N ASP A 325 -15.36 37.35 15.08
CA ASP A 325 -15.41 38.59 14.29
C ASP A 325 -14.13 39.38 14.57
N VAL A 326 -13.15 39.25 13.68
CA VAL A 326 -11.99 40.14 13.65
C VAL A 326 -12.51 41.45 13.09
N HIS A 327 -13.02 42.29 13.99
CA HIS A 327 -13.32 43.70 13.74
C HIS A 327 -12.07 44.43 13.26
#